data_AF-A0A174N9V2-F1
#
_entry.id   AF-A0A174N9V2-F1
#
_cell.length_a   1.000
_cell.length_b   1.000
_cell.length_c   1.000
_cell.angle_alpha   90.00
_cell.angle_beta   90.00
_cell.angle_gamma   90.00
#
_symmetry.space_group_name_H-M   'P 1'
#
loop_
_entity.id
_entity.type
_entity.pdbx_description
1 polymer ?
#
loop_
_entity_poly.entity_id
_entity_poly.type
_entity_poly.pdbx_seq_one_letter_code
_entity_poly.pdbx_strand_id
1 'polypeptide(L)'
;MNNIFARLFCSKNHSTSDEAYNIVESMAKAKPLYKELIKQAHPDKHPNNKDVAEELTAMINNNRFNYRELLKIKDLVNDKLV
;
A
#
# COMPACT_ATOMS: atom_id res chain seq x y z
N MET A 1 -0.27 -54.03 -1.43
CA MET A 1 -0.76 -53.16 -0.34
C MET A 1 0.16 -51.96 -0.24
N ASN A 2 -0.46 -50.80 -0.12
CA ASN A 2 0.10 -49.45 -0.26
C ASN A 2 1.28 -49.17 0.67
N ASN A 3 2.22 -48.35 0.19
CA ASN A 3 2.73 -47.19 0.94
C ASN A 3 3.55 -46.27 0.01
N ILE A 4 2.85 -45.50 -0.82
CA ILE A 4 3.41 -44.37 -1.59
C ILE A 4 3.26 -43.07 -0.78
N PHE A 5 3.55 -43.13 0.53
CA PHE A 5 3.67 -41.94 1.39
C PHE A 5 5.14 -41.53 1.47
N ALA A 6 5.74 -41.26 0.32
CA ALA A 6 7.05 -40.62 0.27
C ALA A 6 6.91 -39.29 -0.46
N ARG A 7 6.64 -38.27 0.37
CA ARG A 7 7.34 -36.99 0.34
C ARG A 7 7.44 -36.33 -1.04
N LEU A 8 6.49 -35.45 -1.35
CA LEU A 8 6.79 -34.32 -2.22
C LEU A 8 5.94 -33.07 -1.94
N PHE A 9 5.84 -32.68 -0.66
CA PHE A 9 5.59 -31.28 -0.33
C PHE A 9 6.92 -30.53 -0.36
N CYS A 10 7.40 -30.26 -1.56
CA CYS A 10 8.45 -29.28 -1.81
C CYS A 10 8.07 -28.52 -3.07
N SER A 11 7.27 -27.46 -2.89
CA SER A 11 7.18 -26.39 -3.86
C SER A 11 7.25 -25.06 -3.12
N LYS A 12 8.47 -24.50 -3.11
CA LYS A 12 8.85 -23.10 -2.93
C LYS A 12 8.03 -22.30 -1.90
N ASN A 13 8.63 -22.08 -0.74
CA ASN A 13 8.32 -20.94 0.12
C ASN A 13 8.64 -19.64 -0.65
N HIS A 14 7.72 -19.17 -1.48
CA HIS A 14 7.82 -17.88 -2.12
C HIS A 14 7.23 -16.84 -1.18
N SER A 15 8.00 -16.35 -0.21
CA SER A 15 7.74 -15.14 0.60
C SER A 15 6.25 -14.83 0.91
N THR A 16 5.46 -15.85 1.27
CA THR A 16 3.99 -15.74 1.34
C THR A 16 3.52 -14.94 2.54
N SER A 17 4.39 -14.76 3.55
CA SER A 17 4.08 -14.01 4.75
C SER A 17 3.88 -12.52 4.45
N ASP A 18 4.81 -11.88 3.76
CA ASP A 18 4.77 -10.43 3.50
C ASP A 18 3.56 -10.01 2.67
N GLU A 19 3.21 -10.82 1.68
CA GLU A 19 2.08 -10.57 0.79
C GLU A 19 0.75 -10.82 1.53
N ALA A 20 0.67 -11.89 2.32
CA ALA A 20 -0.48 -12.16 3.20
C ALA A 20 -0.67 -11.06 4.25
N TYR A 21 0.43 -10.57 4.86
CA TYR A 21 0.40 -9.43 5.78
C TYR A 21 -0.13 -8.16 5.09
N ASN A 22 0.37 -7.84 3.89
CA ASN A 22 -0.12 -6.68 3.14
C ASN A 22 -1.61 -6.81 2.79
N ILE A 23 -2.11 -8.00 2.47
CA ILE A 23 -3.54 -8.22 2.21
C ILE A 23 -4.37 -7.94 3.47
N VAL A 24 -4.00 -8.54 4.60
CA VAL A 24 -4.72 -8.35 5.88
C VAL A 24 -4.68 -6.89 6.33
N GLU A 25 -3.51 -6.25 6.26
CA GLU A 25 -3.39 -4.83 6.60
C GLU A 25 -4.12 -3.94 5.61
N SER A 26 -4.17 -4.28 4.33
CA SER A 26 -4.91 -3.49 3.34
C SER A 26 -6.42 -3.56 3.58
N MET A 27 -6.94 -4.71 4.02
CA MET A 27 -8.35 -4.84 4.37
C MET A 27 -8.76 -3.95 5.55
N ALA A 28 -7.90 -3.81 6.56
CA ALA A 28 -8.20 -3.07 7.78
C ALA A 28 -7.72 -1.60 7.75
N LYS A 29 -6.52 -1.34 7.23
CA LYS A 29 -5.76 -0.09 7.39
C LYS A 29 -5.61 0.74 6.11
N ALA A 30 -5.64 0.15 4.92
CA ALA A 30 -5.44 0.94 3.69
C ALA A 30 -6.56 1.96 3.47
N LYS A 31 -7.82 1.58 3.69
CA LYS A 31 -8.98 2.48 3.51
C LYS A 31 -8.97 3.70 4.43
N PRO A 32 -8.73 3.60 5.76
CA PRO A 32 -8.59 4.78 6.60
C PRO A 32 -7.36 5.62 6.21
N LEU A 33 -6.20 5.00 5.96
CA LEU A 33 -4.98 5.71 5.57
C LEU A 33 -5.16 6.49 4.25
N TYR A 34 -5.75 5.87 3.24
CA TYR A 34 -6.09 6.51 1.96
C TYR A 34 -6.94 7.77 2.16
N LYS A 35 -7.96 7.71 3.02
CA LYS A 35 -8.84 8.88 3.27
C LYS A 35 -8.10 10.03 3.95
N GLU A 36 -7.16 9.72 4.84
CA GLU A 36 -6.32 10.73 5.49
C GLU A 36 -5.38 11.39 4.48
N LEU A 37 -4.68 10.58 3.68
CA LEU A 37 -3.74 11.06 2.67
C LEU A 37 -4.41 11.93 1.61
N ILE A 38 -5.58 11.54 1.08
CA ILE A 38 -6.32 12.37 0.12
C ILE A 38 -6.71 13.73 0.71
N LYS A 39 -7.09 13.77 1.99
CA LYS A 39 -7.43 15.03 2.67
C LYS A 39 -6.20 15.91 2.92
N GLN A 40 -5.02 15.32 3.06
CA GLN A 40 -3.76 16.03 3.30
C GLN A 40 -3.13 16.53 2.00
N ALA A 41 -3.07 15.67 0.98
CA ALA A 41 -2.48 15.96 -0.32
C ALA A 41 -3.44 16.69 -1.28
N HIS A 42 -4.61 17.12 -0.82
CA HIS A 42 -5.59 17.79 -1.69
C HIS A 42 -4.99 19.08 -2.29
N PRO A 43 -5.04 19.28 -3.61
CA PRO A 43 -4.40 20.43 -4.27
C PRO A 43 -4.92 21.78 -3.76
N ASP A 44 -6.20 21.89 -3.39
CA ASP A 44 -6.74 23.14 -2.82
C ASP A 44 -6.08 23.59 -1.52
N LYS A 45 -5.46 22.67 -0.76
CA LYS A 45 -4.73 23.03 0.47
C LYS A 45 -3.33 23.55 0.20
N HIS A 46 -2.81 23.30 -1.01
CA HIS A 46 -1.42 23.57 -1.39
C HIS A 46 -1.37 24.46 -2.64
N PRO A 47 -1.84 25.72 -2.56
CA PRO A 47 -1.93 26.61 -3.73
C PRO A 47 -0.57 26.89 -4.39
N ASN A 48 0.53 26.82 -3.62
CA ASN A 48 1.89 27.05 -4.14
C ASN A 48 2.51 25.80 -4.77
N ASN A 49 2.05 24.59 -4.39
CA ASN A 49 2.61 23.30 -4.81
C ASN A 49 1.53 22.44 -5.47
N LYS A 50 0.63 23.06 -6.22
CA LYS A 50 -0.57 22.42 -6.75
C LYS A 50 -0.24 21.20 -7.63
N ASP A 51 0.76 21.32 -8.49
CA ASP A 51 1.18 20.24 -9.40
C ASP A 51 1.68 19.02 -8.62
N VAL A 52 2.46 19.25 -7.56
CA VAL A 52 2.99 18.19 -6.68
C VAL A 52 1.86 17.52 -5.89
N ALA A 53 0.91 18.30 -5.40
CA ALA A 53 -0.25 17.79 -4.68
C ALA A 53 -1.17 16.95 -5.59
N GLU A 54 -1.33 17.34 -6.86
CA GLU A 54 -2.10 16.60 -7.86
C GLU A 54 -1.42 15.27 -8.22
N GLU A 55 -0.10 15.26 -8.42
CA GLU A 55 0.68 14.03 -8.65
C GLU A 55 0.56 13.06 -7.46
N LEU A 56 0.74 13.55 -6.23
CA LEU A 56 0.62 12.74 -5.03
C LEU A 56 -0.81 12.20 -4.87
N THR A 57 -1.82 13.00 -5.17
CA THR A 57 -3.24 12.56 -5.17
C THR A 57 -3.47 11.43 -6.18
N ALA A 58 -2.91 11.54 -7.39
CA ALA A 58 -2.99 10.49 -8.40
C ALA A 58 -2.28 9.20 -7.92
N MET A 59 -1.10 9.31 -7.32
CA MET A 59 -0.38 8.17 -6.74
C MET A 59 -1.18 7.48 -5.63
N ILE A 60 -1.83 8.24 -4.75
CA ILE A 60 -2.68 7.70 -3.67
C ILE A 60 -3.88 6.95 -4.26
N ASN A 61 -4.52 7.50 -5.29
CA ASN A 61 -5.66 6.87 -5.97
C ASN A 61 -5.28 5.54 -6.62
N ASN A 62 -4.13 5.48 -7.29
CA ASN A 62 -3.62 4.26 -7.92
C ASN A 62 -3.29 3.15 -6.91
N ASN A 63 -2.89 3.53 -5.69
CA ASN A 63 -2.48 2.59 -4.63
C ASN A 63 -3.54 2.41 -3.54
N ARG A 64 -4.81 2.71 -3.82
CA ARG A 64 -5.91 2.71 -2.83
C ARG A 64 -6.02 1.46 -1.95
N PHE A 65 -5.65 0.30 -2.49
CA PHE A 65 -5.73 -1.00 -1.79
C PHE A 65 -4.36 -1.55 -1.39
N ASN A 66 -3.27 -0.82 -1.60
CA ASN A 66 -1.93 -1.27 -1.29
C ASN A 66 -1.39 -0.51 -0.07
N TYR A 67 -1.50 -1.12 1.10
CA TYR A 67 -1.11 -0.47 2.35
C TYR A 67 0.38 -0.09 2.39
N ARG A 68 1.28 -0.95 1.92
CA ARG A 68 2.73 -0.67 1.90
C ARG A 68 3.08 0.53 1.02
N GLU A 69 2.48 0.64 -0.15
CA GLU A 69 2.73 1.80 -1.03
C GLU A 69 2.12 3.07 -0.45
N LEU A 70 0.94 3.00 0.17
CA LEU A 70 0.36 4.15 0.88
C LEU A 70 1.25 4.65 2.02
N LEU A 71 1.98 3.77 2.71
CA LEU A 71 2.96 4.18 3.72
C LEU A 71 4.13 4.96 3.12
N LYS A 72 4.69 4.50 1.99
CA LYS A 72 5.76 5.25 1.30
C LYS A 72 5.27 6.61 0.81
N ILE A 73 4.05 6.67 0.27
CA ILE A 73 3.45 7.92 -0.20
C ILE A 73 3.19 8.87 0.97
N LYS A 74 2.83 8.35 2.15
CA LYS A 74 2.70 9.16 3.37
C LYS A 74 3.99 9.90 3.72
N ASP A 75 5.12 9.21 3.67
CA ASP A 75 6.43 9.81 3.94
C ASP A 75 6.74 10.90 2.90
N LEU A 76 6.48 10.63 1.62
CA LEU A 76 6.63 11.62 0.55
C LEU A 76 5.73 12.86 0.70
N VAL A 77 4.49 12.68 1.15
CA VAL A 77 3.57 13.79 1.43
C VAL A 77 4.10 14.65 2.56
N ASN A 78 4.63 14.05 3.63
CA ASN A 78 5.24 14.80 4.73
C ASN A 78 6.49 15.55 4.28
N ASP A 79 7.34 14.95 3.45
CA ASP A 79 8.58 15.60 3.00
C ASP A 79 8.33 16.76 2.02
N LYS A 80 7.27 16.69 1.21
CA LYS A 80 6.99 17.66 0.13
C LYS A 80 5.93 18.71 0.46
N LEU A 81 4.99 18.41 1.35
CA LEU A 81 3.79 19.22 1.58
C LEU A 81 3.59 19.66 3.05
N VAL A 82 4.42 19.20 3.98
CA VAL A 82 4.42 19.63 5.40
C VAL A 82 5.69 20.44 5.68
#